data_AF-A0A3C2D7J9-F1
#
_entry.id   AF-A0A3C2D7J9-F1
#
_cell.length_a   1.000
_cell.length_b   1.000
_cell.length_c   1.000
_cell.angle_alpha   90.00
_cell.angle_beta   90.00
_cell.angle_gamma   90.00
#
_symmetry.space_group_name_H-M   'P 1'
#
loop_
_entity.id
_entity.type
_entity.pdbx_description
1 polymer ?
#
loop_
_entity_poly.entity_id
_entity_poly.type
_entity_poly.pdbx_seq_one_letter_code
_entity_poly.pdbx_strand_id
1 'polypeptide(L)'
;MDKKIILEGLTLEDFQSILRETVREEITANDSKKVAPMSKTEAGRQLGITNKTLSKILKEMNISEVFPSDINRILFKYPKYIRKAITANQPWANIEEIKSQKHFL
;
A
#
# COMPACT_ATOMS: atom_id res chain seq x y z
N MET A 1 -36.88 27.89 11.51
CA MET A 1 -35.91 27.04 10.77
C MET A 1 -35.90 25.70 11.46
N ASP A 2 -36.59 24.73 10.87
CA ASP A 2 -36.81 23.43 11.49
C ASP A 2 -35.54 22.59 11.41
N LYS A 3 -34.94 22.32 12.57
CA LYS A 3 -33.78 21.44 12.67
C LYS A 3 -34.23 20.01 12.37
N LYS A 4 -33.93 19.52 11.17
CA LYS A 4 -34.14 18.11 10.80
C LYS A 4 -33.21 17.23 11.64
N ILE A 5 -33.79 16.55 12.62
CA ILE A 5 -33.15 15.51 13.44
C ILE A 5 -33.08 14.25 12.58
N ILE A 6 -31.89 13.67 12.45
CA ILE A 6 -31.64 12.54 11.52
C ILE A 6 -31.62 11.20 12.27
N LEU A 7 -31.28 11.21 13.57
CA LEU A 7 -31.37 10.11 14.55
C LEU A 7 -31.46 10.75 15.95
N GLU A 8 -32.16 10.11 16.90
CA GLU A 8 -32.45 10.65 18.25
C GLU A 8 -31.28 11.47 18.85
N GLY A 9 -31.48 12.77 19.00
CA GLY A 9 -30.54 13.66 19.68
C GLY A 9 -29.35 14.19 18.86
N LEU A 10 -29.15 13.76 17.61
CA LEU A 10 -28.07 14.26 16.75
C LEU A 10 -28.61 15.22 15.69
N THR A 11 -28.12 16.46 15.72
CA THR A 11 -28.42 17.42 14.66
C THR A 11 -27.62 17.10 13.40
N LEU A 12 -28.11 17.55 12.24
CA LEU A 12 -27.36 17.44 10.98
C LEU A 12 -25.97 18.09 11.06
N GLU A 13 -25.84 19.18 11.82
CA GLU A 13 -24.59 19.90 12.03
C GLU A 13 -23.58 19.04 12.80
N ASP A 14 -24.03 18.36 13.86
CA ASP A 14 -23.20 17.44 14.65
C ASP A 14 -22.71 16.26 13.81
N PHE A 15 -23.58 15.67 12.99
CA PHE A 15 -23.23 14.57 12.09
C PHE A 15 -22.19 14.98 11.04
N GLN A 16 -22.35 16.18 10.46
CA GLN A 16 -21.37 16.73 9.51
C GLN A 16 -20.02 17.02 10.18
N SER A 17 -20.02 17.46 11.44
CA SER A 17 -18.79 17.69 12.20
C SER A 17 -18.04 16.37 12.43
N ILE A 18 -18.74 15.34 12.91
CA ILE A 18 -18.16 14.00 13.13
C ILE A 18 -17.55 13.45 11.84
N LEU A 19 -18.28 13.52 10.73
CA LEU A 19 -17.78 13.06 9.43
C LEU A 19 -16.50 13.78 8.99
N ARG A 20 -16.45 15.12 9.17
CA ARG A 20 -15.24 15.90 8.82
C ARG A 20 -14.06 15.51 9.70
N GLU A 21 -14.30 15.27 10.98
CA GLU A 21 -13.27 14.88 11.93
C GLU A 21 -12.70 13.51 11.60
N THR A 22 -13.55 12.50 11.38
CA THR A 22 -13.13 11.15 10.97
C THR A 22 -12.35 11.17 9.65
N VAL A 23 -12.80 11.92 8.65
CA VAL A 23 -12.09 12.03 7.37
C VAL A 23 -10.74 12.71 7.54
N ARG A 24 -10.65 13.75 8.38
CA ARG A 24 -9.38 14.44 8.69
C ARG A 24 -8.40 13.53 9.41
N GLU A 25 -8.87 12.73 10.37
CA GLU A 25 -8.05 11.76 11.09
C GLU A 25 -7.48 10.71 10.14
N GLU A 26 -8.31 10.16 9.24
CA GLU A 26 -7.84 9.21 8.23
C GLU A 26 -6.84 9.82 7.25
N ILE A 27 -7.06 11.06 6.79
CA ILE A 27 -6.08 11.76 5.94
C ILE A 27 -4.74 11.92 6.69
N THR A 28 -4.79 12.33 7.95
CA THR A 28 -3.60 12.54 8.79
C THR A 28 -2.88 11.21 9.09
N ALA A 29 -3.63 10.15 9.35
CA ALA A 29 -3.10 8.80 9.56
C ALA A 29 -2.49 8.22 8.27
N ASN A 30 -3.04 8.57 7.10
CA ASN A 30 -2.52 8.10 5.82
C ASN A 30 -1.30 8.92 5.38
N ASP A 31 -1.27 10.22 5.63
CA ASP A 31 -0.10 11.05 5.38
C ASP A 31 1.06 10.68 6.32
N SER A 32 0.81 10.43 7.61
CA SER A 32 1.86 9.95 8.51
C SER A 32 2.46 8.62 8.07
N LYS A 33 1.68 7.71 7.47
CA LYS A 33 2.17 6.46 6.87
C LYS A 33 3.03 6.67 5.61
N LYS A 34 2.86 7.77 4.87
CA LYS A 34 3.72 8.10 3.71
C LYS A 34 5.08 8.64 4.13
N VAL A 35 5.16 9.27 5.31
CA VAL A 35 6.40 9.88 5.84
C VAL A 35 7.12 8.96 6.81
N ALA A 36 6.44 7.96 7.39
CA ALA A 36 7.08 7.00 8.27
C ALA A 36 7.95 5.98 7.50
N PRO A 37 9.16 5.67 7.99
CA PRO A 37 9.97 4.61 7.43
C PRO A 37 9.29 3.25 7.61
N MET A 38 9.25 2.46 6.55
CA MET A 38 8.64 1.13 6.53
C MET A 38 9.62 0.07 7.04
N SER A 39 9.07 -1.00 7.61
CA SER A 39 9.90 -2.12 8.06
C SER A 39 10.54 -2.86 6.87
N LYS A 40 11.72 -3.45 7.08
CA LYS A 40 12.40 -4.26 6.04
C LYS A 40 11.55 -5.44 5.58
N THR A 41 10.78 -6.03 6.50
CA THR A 41 9.86 -7.13 6.20
C THR A 41 8.74 -6.67 5.25
N GLU A 42 8.18 -5.50 5.50
CA GLU A 42 7.10 -4.93 4.68
C GLU A 42 7.61 -4.49 3.31
N ALA A 43 8.76 -3.84 3.25
CA ALA A 43 9.44 -3.51 2.00
C ALA A 43 9.75 -4.76 1.16
N GLY A 44 10.26 -5.81 1.81
CA GLY A 44 10.55 -7.10 1.16
C GLY A 44 9.29 -7.77 0.60
N ARG A 45 8.17 -7.71 1.35
CA ARG A 45 6.87 -8.21 0.90
C ARG A 45 6.34 -7.45 -0.31
N GLN A 46 6.37 -6.11 -0.29
CA GLN A 46 5.90 -5.29 -1.43
C GLN A 46 6.73 -5.53 -2.69
N LEU A 47 8.03 -5.77 -2.54
CA LEU A 47 8.94 -6.06 -3.65
C LEU A 47 8.95 -7.54 -4.08
N GLY A 48 8.32 -8.44 -3.29
CA GLY A 48 8.38 -9.88 -3.52
C GLY A 48 9.80 -10.48 -3.40
N ILE A 49 10.63 -9.95 -2.50
CA ILE A 49 12.03 -10.35 -2.31
C ILE A 49 12.35 -10.72 -0.86
N THR A 50 13.40 -11.51 -0.68
CA THR A 50 13.90 -11.87 0.65
C THR A 50 14.63 -10.71 1.32
N ASN A 51 14.62 -10.67 2.66
CA ASN A 51 15.33 -9.65 3.46
C ASN A 51 16.84 -9.57 3.13
N LYS A 52 17.47 -10.69 2.75
CA LYS A 52 18.88 -10.74 2.32
C LYS A 52 19.09 -9.99 0.99
N THR A 53 18.17 -10.15 0.06
CA THR A 53 18.19 -9.46 -1.24
C THR A 53 17.92 -7.97 -1.06
N LEU A 54 16.90 -7.63 -0.26
CA LEU A 54 16.58 -6.25 0.09
C LEU A 54 17.80 -5.55 0.72
N SER A 55 18.46 -6.17 1.70
CA SER A 55 19.62 -5.57 2.38
C SER A 55 20.80 -5.29 1.43
N LYS A 56 20.99 -6.11 0.38
CA LYS A 56 22.01 -5.83 -0.64
C LYS A 56 21.64 -4.62 -1.49
N ILE A 57 20.38 -4.53 -1.93
CA ILE A 57 19.86 -3.41 -2.72
C ILE A 57 19.95 -2.11 -1.94
N LEU A 58 19.54 -2.12 -0.66
CA LEU A 58 19.61 -0.93 0.19
C LEU A 58 21.06 -0.44 0.38
N LYS A 59 22.01 -1.35 0.57
CA LYS A 59 23.44 -0.99 0.62
C LYS A 59 23.95 -0.40 -0.69
N GLU A 60 23.58 -1.00 -1.83
CA GLU A 60 23.98 -0.53 -3.16
C GLU A 60 23.39 0.85 -3.49
N MET A 61 22.18 1.14 -3.00
CA MET A 61 21.52 2.44 -3.18
C MET A 61 21.86 3.47 -2.10
N ASN A 62 22.67 3.09 -1.10
CA ASN A 62 23.01 3.89 0.06
C ASN A 62 21.77 4.39 0.84
N ILE A 63 20.78 3.52 1.02
CA ILE A 63 19.53 3.78 1.73
C ILE A 63 19.60 3.15 3.12
N SER A 64 19.51 3.97 4.17
CA SER A 64 19.49 3.54 5.57
C SER A 64 18.10 3.12 6.04
N GLU A 65 17.09 3.91 5.68
CA GLU A 65 15.69 3.75 6.04
C GLU A 65 14.87 3.69 4.77
N VAL A 66 13.92 2.75 4.71
CA VAL A 66 13.11 2.53 3.51
C VAL A 66 11.82 3.31 3.67
N PHE A 67 11.50 4.17 2.71
CA PHE A 67 10.20 4.81 2.64
C PHE A 67 9.35 4.18 1.53
N PRO A 68 8.01 4.32 1.57
CA PRO A 68 7.16 3.86 0.48
C PRO A 68 7.56 4.41 -0.90
N SER A 69 8.10 5.64 -0.95
CA SER A 69 8.64 6.24 -2.18
C SER A 69 9.86 5.49 -2.74
N ASP A 70 10.69 4.90 -1.89
CA ASP A 70 11.86 4.13 -2.30
C ASP A 70 11.48 2.82 -2.99
N ILE A 71 10.32 2.24 -2.67
CA ILE A 71 9.83 1.01 -3.30
C ILE A 71 9.69 1.21 -4.81
N ASN A 72 9.06 2.30 -5.23
CA ASN A 72 8.91 2.62 -6.65
C ASN A 72 10.29 2.83 -7.30
N ARG A 73 11.19 3.55 -6.64
CA ARG A 73 12.55 3.79 -7.13
C ARG A 73 13.35 2.49 -7.29
N ILE A 74 13.23 1.55 -6.36
CA ILE A 74 13.83 0.21 -6.42
C ILE A 74 13.24 -0.57 -7.59
N LEU A 75 11.93 -0.55 -7.78
CA LEU A 75 11.27 -1.24 -8.89
C LEU A 75 11.73 -0.71 -10.26
N PHE A 76 11.88 0.61 -10.42
CA PHE A 76 12.41 1.20 -11.65
C PHE A 76 13.86 0.81 -11.93
N LYS A 77 14.73 0.83 -10.90
CA LYS A 77 16.15 0.44 -11.07
C LYS A 77 16.32 -1.06 -11.29
N TYR A 78 15.44 -1.88 -10.70
CA TYR A 78 15.50 -3.34 -10.77
C TYR A 78 14.17 -3.92 -11.27
N PRO A 79 13.86 -3.77 -12.58
CA PRO A 79 12.58 -4.16 -13.16
C PRO A 79 12.28 -5.65 -13.06
N LYS A 80 13.30 -6.50 -12.85
CA LYS A 80 13.15 -7.94 -12.58
C LYS A 80 12.29 -8.27 -11.36
N TYR A 81 12.09 -7.32 -10.43
CA TYR A 81 11.23 -7.50 -9.25
C TYR A 81 9.79 -7.03 -9.47
N ILE A 82 9.52 -6.23 -10.52
CA ILE A 82 8.17 -5.74 -10.87
C ILE A 82 7.21 -6.91 -11.14
N ARG A 83 7.64 -7.89 -11.96
CA ARG A 83 6.78 -9.04 -12.30
C ARG A 83 6.37 -9.84 -11.08
N LYS A 84 7.28 -10.01 -10.10
CA LYS A 84 7.01 -10.74 -8.85
C LYS A 84 6.13 -9.97 -7.87
N ALA A 85 6.28 -8.65 -7.80
CA ALA A 85 5.47 -7.79 -6.95
C ALA A 85 3.99 -7.77 -7.38
N ILE A 86 3.73 -7.74 -8.69
CA ILE A 86 2.36 -7.77 -9.24
C ILE A 86 1.67 -9.11 -8.89
N THR A 87 2.36 -10.24 -9.04
CA THR A 87 1.80 -11.56 -8.68
C THR A 87 1.54 -11.71 -7.18
N ALA A 88 2.37 -11.09 -6.32
CA ALA A 88 2.22 -11.17 -4.87
C ALA A 88 1.01 -10.38 -4.34
N ASN A 89 0.64 -9.29 -5.01
CA ASN A 89 -0.51 -8.45 -4.63
C ASN A 89 -1.82 -8.82 -5.34
N GLN A 90 -1.79 -9.72 -6.32
CA GLN A 90 -2.96 -10.17 -7.09
C GLN A 90 -2.87 -11.68 -7.34
N PRO A 91 -3.16 -12.53 -6.33
CA PRO A 91 -2.99 -13.99 -6.45
C PRO A 91 -3.88 -14.63 -7.54
N TRP A 92 -4.95 -13.94 -7.98
CA TRP A 92 -5.84 -14.40 -9.06
C TRP A 92 -5.27 -14.20 -10.47
N ALA A 93 -4.25 -13.36 -10.65
CA ALA A 93 -3.63 -13.14 -11.97
C ALA A 93 -2.95 -14.39 -12.54
N ASN A 94 -2.67 -15.40 -11.69
CA ASN A 94 -2.09 -16.68 -12.08
C ASN A 94 -3.10 -17.67 -12.69
N ILE A 95 -4.42 -17.45 -12.58
CA ILE A 95 -5.41 -18.45 -13.00
C ILE A 95 -5.50 -18.54 -14.53
N GLU A 96 -5.31 -17.44 -15.26
CA GLU A 96 -5.39 -17.42 -16.73
C GLU A 96 -4.10 -17.96 -17.39
N GLU A 97 -2.93 -17.69 -16.81
CA GLU A 97 -1.65 -18.22 -17.30
C GLU A 97 -1.57 -19.76 -17.16
N ILE A 98 -2.07 -20.31 -16.05
CA ILE A 98 -2.11 -21.77 -15.82
C ILE A 98 -3.10 -22.47 -16.78
N LYS A 99 -4.21 -21.81 -17.13
CA LYS A 99 -5.17 -22.36 -18.11
C LYS A 99 -4.63 -22.32 -19.54
N SER A 100 -3.89 -21.27 -19.90
CA SER A 100 -3.28 -21.14 -21.22
C SER A 100 -2.21 -22.23 -21.48
N GLN A 101 -1.41 -22.58 -20.47
CA GLN A 101 -0.38 -23.62 -20.61
C GLN A 101 -0.92 -25.05 -20.70
N LYS A 102 -2.15 -25.32 -20.23
CA LYS A 102 -2.76 -26.66 -20.30
C LYS A 102 -3.43 -27.00 -21.63
N HIS A 103 -3.54 -26.04 -22.57
CA HIS A 103 -4.11 -26.29 -23.90
C HIS A 103 -3.06 -26.50 -25.00
N PHE A 104 -1.77 -26.54 -24.64
CA PHE A 104 -0.66 -26.80 -25.56
C PHE A 104 0.11 -28.09 -25.27
N LEU A 105 -0.46 -29.01 -24.47
CA LEU A 105 0.04 -30.39 -24.31
C LEU A 105 -0.99 -31.38 -24.83
#